data_AF-A0A0S8HU94-F1
#
_entry.id   AF-A0A0S8HU94-F1
#
_cell.length_a   1.000
_cell.length_b   1.000
_cell.length_c   1.000
_cell.angle_alpha   90.00
_cell.angle_beta   90.00
_cell.angle_gamma   90.00
#
_symmetry.space_group_name_H-M   'P 1'
#
loop_
_entity.id
_entity.type
_entity.pdbx_description
1 polymer ?
#
loop_
_entity_poly.entity_id
_entity_poly.type
_entity_poly.pdbx_seq_one_letter_code
_entity_poly.pdbx_strand_id
1 'polypeptide(L)'
;MKVFNFSLIFLLFLNFLLYSQTPGTKKWEFQADHDVYSSPAIGSDGTVYVGAIDCKLYALNSNGTKKWEFQTGSSVRSSPAIGTDGTVYVGADDDKLYAINP
;
A
#
# COMPACT_ATOMS: atom_id res chain seq x y z
N MET A 1 8.60 -4.43 -51.81
CA MET A 1 8.88 -5.32 -50.66
C MET A 1 9.17 -4.44 -49.44
N LYS A 2 8.19 -4.21 -48.56
CA LYS A 2 8.40 -3.41 -47.34
C LYS A 2 9.20 -4.26 -46.36
N VAL A 3 10.47 -3.89 -46.16
CA VAL A 3 11.33 -4.54 -45.18
C VAL A 3 10.79 -4.17 -43.79
N PHE A 4 10.19 -5.13 -43.09
CA PHE A 4 9.80 -4.96 -41.70
C PHE A 4 11.07 -4.90 -40.85
N ASN A 5 11.25 -3.80 -40.12
CA ASN A 5 12.44 -3.54 -39.33
C ASN A 5 12.37 -4.35 -38.03
N PHE A 6 13.01 -5.53 -38.00
CA PHE A 6 13.06 -6.45 -36.86
C PHE A 6 13.64 -5.81 -35.57
N SER A 7 14.40 -4.71 -35.70
CA SER A 7 15.04 -4.01 -34.58
C SER A 7 14.04 -3.38 -33.61
N LEU A 8 12.91 -2.85 -34.11
CA LEU A 8 11.93 -2.15 -33.25
C LEU A 8 11.07 -3.14 -32.44
N ILE A 9 10.77 -4.31 -33.01
CA ILE A 9 10.03 -5.39 -32.33
C ILE A 9 10.90 -6.01 -31.23
N PHE A 10 12.19 -6.25 -31.49
CA PHE A 10 13.12 -6.80 -30.50
C PHE A 10 13.30 -5.88 -29.28
N LEU A 11 13.40 -4.57 -29.49
CA LEU A 11 13.49 -3.58 -28.40
C LEU A 11 12.21 -3.47 -27.57
N LEU A 12 11.02 -3.63 -28.19
CA LEU A 12 9.74 -3.66 -27.46
C LEU A 12 9.59 -4.92 -26.61
N PHE A 13 10.04 -6.08 -27.11
CA PHE A 13 10.04 -7.35 -26.36
C PHE A 13 11.05 -7.36 -25.20
N LEU A 14 12.22 -6.73 -25.37
CA LEU A 14 13.21 -6.62 -24.30
C LEU A 14 12.72 -5.73 -23.14
N ASN A 15 12.02 -4.64 -23.46
CA ASN A 15 11.38 -3.79 -22.44
C ASN A 15 10.26 -4.53 -21.70
N PHE A 16 9.50 -5.39 -22.37
CA PHE A 16 8.43 -6.16 -21.72
C PHE A 16 8.98 -7.14 -20.67
N LEU A 17 10.12 -7.78 -20.95
CA LEU A 17 10.80 -8.67 -20.00
C LEU A 17 11.49 -7.91 -18.85
N LEU A 18 11.95 -6.68 -19.09
CA LEU A 18 12.53 -5.82 -18.04
C LEU A 18 11.49 -5.28 -17.04
N TYR A 19 10.21 -5.21 -17.44
CA TYR A 19 9.12 -4.69 -16.61
C TYR A 19 8.19 -5.77 -16.02
N SER A 20 8.31 -7.04 -16.43
CA SER A 20 7.47 -8.10 -15.88
C SER A 20 7.89 -8.44 -14.45
N GLN A 21 7.03 -8.12 -13.47
CA GLN A 21 7.18 -8.60 -12.10
C GLN A 21 6.92 -10.10 -12.08
N THR A 22 7.90 -10.90 -11.65
CA THR A 22 7.72 -12.34 -11.48
C THR A 22 6.68 -12.58 -10.39
N PRO A 23 5.55 -13.25 -10.67
CA PRO A 23 4.53 -13.55 -9.66
C PRO A 23 5.15 -14.26 -8.45
N GLY A 24 4.76 -13.84 -7.24
CA GLY A 24 5.27 -14.41 -5.99
C GLY A 24 6.63 -13.86 -5.52
N THR A 25 7.26 -12.94 -6.26
CA THR A 25 8.45 -12.23 -5.75
C THR A 25 8.07 -11.05 -4.86
N LYS A 26 8.88 -10.80 -3.82
CA LYS A 26 8.69 -9.66 -2.90
C LYS A 26 8.91 -8.35 -3.65
N LYS A 27 7.86 -7.52 -3.76
CA LYS A 27 7.95 -6.19 -4.38
C LYS A 27 8.58 -5.16 -3.44
N TRP A 28 8.17 -5.16 -2.18
CA TRP A 28 8.69 -4.31 -1.11
C TRP A 28 8.24 -4.87 0.24
N GLU A 29 8.82 -4.37 1.33
CA GLU A 29 8.36 -4.63 2.70
C GLU A 29 8.42 -3.33 3.52
N PHE A 30 7.54 -3.23 4.51
CA PHE A 30 7.53 -2.14 5.48
C PHE A 30 7.58 -2.75 6.88
N GLN A 31 8.52 -2.28 7.71
CA GLN A 31 8.66 -2.70 9.09
C GLN A 31 7.91 -1.69 9.98
N ALA A 32 6.78 -2.10 10.53
CA ALA A 32 6.13 -1.38 11.64
C ALA A 32 6.92 -1.57 12.94
N ASP A 33 6.65 -0.72 13.94
CA ASP A 33 7.37 -0.77 15.21
C ASP A 33 6.89 -1.96 16.07
N HIS A 34 5.71 -2.51 15.79
CA HIS A 34 5.17 -3.73 16.40
C HIS A 34 4.26 -4.53 15.44
N ASP A 35 3.79 -5.70 15.89
CA ASP A 35 2.87 -6.60 15.17
C ASP A 35 1.75 -5.88 14.40
N VAL A 36 1.61 -6.30 13.14
CA VAL A 36 0.55 -5.86 12.23
C VAL A 36 -0.52 -6.96 12.17
N TYR A 37 -1.58 -6.82 12.96
CA TYR A 37 -2.70 -7.78 12.97
C TYR A 37 -3.84 -7.42 12.02
N SER A 38 -3.93 -6.16 11.60
CA SER A 38 -5.00 -5.69 10.73
C SER A 38 -4.79 -6.14 9.27
N SER A 39 -5.88 -6.34 8.52
CA SER A 39 -5.79 -6.43 7.06
C SER A 39 -5.59 -5.03 6.48
N PRO A 40 -4.85 -4.84 5.39
CA PRO A 40 -4.67 -3.52 4.78
C PRO A 40 -5.89 -3.09 3.95
N ALA A 41 -6.06 -1.78 3.78
CA ALA A 41 -6.98 -1.18 2.80
C ALA A 41 -6.19 -0.35 1.78
N ILE A 42 -6.61 -0.36 0.51
CA ILE A 42 -5.91 0.33 -0.59
C ILE A 42 -6.78 1.46 -1.12
N GLY A 43 -6.28 2.68 -1.04
CA GLY A 43 -6.92 3.87 -1.59
C GLY A 43 -6.92 3.87 -3.12
N SER A 44 -7.78 4.70 -3.73
CA SER A 44 -7.84 4.87 -5.19
C SER A 44 -6.55 5.45 -5.79
N ASP A 45 -5.73 6.12 -4.96
CA ASP A 45 -4.40 6.64 -5.34
C ASP A 45 -3.28 5.59 -5.17
N GLY A 46 -3.61 4.38 -4.73
CA GLY A 46 -2.66 3.30 -4.45
C GLY A 46 -1.96 3.40 -3.09
N THR A 47 -2.36 4.34 -2.22
CA THR A 47 -1.88 4.37 -0.83
C THR A 47 -2.40 3.15 -0.07
N VAL A 48 -1.52 2.47 0.66
CA VAL A 48 -1.86 1.31 1.50
C VAL A 48 -1.98 1.75 2.95
N TYR A 49 -3.12 1.50 3.57
CA TYR A 49 -3.40 1.80 4.97
C TYR A 49 -3.40 0.52 5.80
N VAL A 50 -2.73 0.54 6.95
CA VAL A 50 -2.67 -0.61 7.84
C VAL A 50 -2.45 -0.18 9.29
N GLY A 51 -3.20 -0.78 10.22
CA GLY A 51 -3.07 -0.56 11.66
C GLY A 51 -2.11 -1.56 12.31
N ALA A 52 -1.38 -1.11 13.33
CA ALA A 52 -0.46 -1.92 14.12
C ALA A 52 -0.68 -1.73 15.63
N ILE A 53 -0.15 -2.65 16.44
CA ILE A 53 -0.37 -2.62 17.89
C ILE A 53 0.52 -1.65 18.66
N ASP A 54 1.49 -1.02 17.98
CA ASP A 54 2.25 0.17 18.43
C ASP A 54 1.39 1.45 18.48
N CYS A 55 0.07 1.28 18.39
CA CYS A 55 -0.94 2.33 18.47
C CYS A 55 -0.95 3.27 17.25
N LYS A 56 -0.43 2.83 16.10
CA LYS A 56 -0.38 3.63 14.88
C LYS A 56 -1.25 3.06 13.76
N LEU A 57 -1.81 3.98 12.96
CA LEU A 57 -2.23 3.74 11.59
C LEU A 57 -1.12 4.23 10.66
N TYR A 58 -0.64 3.35 9.78
CA TYR A 58 0.35 3.69 8.75
C TYR A 58 -0.31 3.90 7.40
N ALA A 59 0.13 4.91 6.67
CA ALA A 59 -0.14 5.09 5.25
C ALA A 59 1.17 4.92 4.48
N LEU A 60 1.18 4.02 3.50
CA LEU A 60 2.35 3.69 2.70
C LEU A 60 2.11 4.05 1.24
N ASN A 61 3.14 4.58 0.58
CA ASN A 61 3.14 4.75 -0.87
C ASN A 61 3.12 3.38 -1.56
N SER A 62 2.76 3.35 -2.85
CA SER A 62 2.70 2.11 -3.64
C SER A 62 4.04 1.37 -3.80
N ASN A 63 5.15 2.02 -3.45
CA ASN A 63 6.51 1.47 -3.40
C ASN A 63 6.93 0.99 -1.99
N GLY A 64 6.04 1.04 -1.00
CA GLY A 64 6.27 0.58 0.37
C GLY A 64 6.88 1.62 1.31
N THR A 65 7.22 2.82 0.84
CA THR A 65 7.74 3.86 1.74
C THR A 65 6.62 4.49 2.56
N LYS A 66 6.90 4.82 3.83
CA LYS A 66 5.93 5.52 4.68
C LYS A 66 5.57 6.89 4.10
N LYS A 67 4.29 7.11 3.83
CA LYS A 67 3.71 8.39 3.40
C LYS A 67 3.45 9.26 4.62
N TRP A 68 2.78 8.70 5.63
CA TRP A 68 2.56 9.31 6.95
C TRP A 68 2.14 8.24 7.97
N GLU A 69 2.07 8.61 9.25
CA GLU A 69 1.47 7.80 10.31
C GLU A 69 0.57 8.65 11.20
N PHE A 70 -0.42 8.01 11.83
CA PHE A 70 -1.32 8.65 12.79
C PHE A 70 -1.30 7.89 14.11
N GLN A 71 -1.06 8.61 15.21
CA GLN A 71 -1.03 8.07 16.57
C GLN A 71 -2.45 8.01 17.15
N THR A 72 -2.91 6.80 17.45
CA THR A 72 -4.14 6.57 18.23
C THR A 72 -3.83 6.42 19.72
N GLY A 73 -4.86 6.33 20.55
CA GLY A 73 -4.70 6.18 22.00
C GLY A 73 -4.33 4.78 22.50
N SER A 74 -4.48 3.74 21.67
CA SER A 74 -4.13 2.35 22.02
C SER A 74 -3.95 1.51 20.74
N SER A 75 -3.67 0.21 20.87
CA SER A 75 -3.39 -0.68 19.74
C SER A 75 -4.45 -0.63 18.64
N VAL A 76 -4.01 -0.62 17.37
CA VAL A 76 -4.90 -0.64 16.20
C VAL A 76 -4.97 -2.06 15.65
N ARG A 77 -5.90 -2.85 16.17
CA ARG A 77 -6.14 -4.24 15.72
C ARG A 77 -7.18 -4.34 14.60
N SER A 78 -8.02 -3.32 14.44
CA SER A 78 -9.07 -3.29 13.43
C SER A 78 -8.50 -3.04 12.03
N SER A 79 -9.15 -3.59 11.01
CA SER A 79 -8.83 -3.28 9.61
C SER A 79 -9.37 -1.89 9.25
N PRO A 80 -8.59 -1.03 8.56
CA PRO A 80 -9.07 0.26 8.10
C PRO A 80 -10.14 0.11 7.01
N ALA A 81 -11.06 1.07 6.95
CA ALA A 81 -12.04 1.23 5.87
C ALA A 81 -11.87 2.61 5.22
N ILE A 82 -12.10 2.71 3.92
CA ILE A 82 -11.91 3.96 3.16
C ILE A 82 -13.27 4.43 2.64
N GLY A 83 -13.65 5.65 3.02
CA GLY A 83 -14.84 6.32 2.52
C GLY A 83 -14.69 6.73 1.05
N THR A 84 -15.82 7.01 0.38
CA THR A 84 -15.82 7.47 -1.02
C THR A 84 -15.17 8.85 -1.20
N ASP A 85 -15.05 9.62 -0.11
CA ASP A 85 -14.35 10.91 -0.02
C ASP A 85 -12.86 10.76 0.29
N GLY A 86 -12.37 9.53 0.49
CA GLY A 86 -11.00 9.22 0.86
C GLY A 86 -10.74 9.18 2.38
N THR A 87 -11.70 9.54 3.23
CA THR A 87 -11.50 9.48 4.68
C THR A 87 -11.23 8.04 5.13
N VAL A 88 -10.19 7.84 5.94
CA VAL A 88 -9.81 6.54 6.47
C VAL A 88 -10.39 6.36 7.86
N TYR A 89 -11.17 5.31 8.04
CA TYR A 89 -11.82 4.95 9.31
C TYR A 89 -11.10 3.77 9.94
N VAL A 90 -10.74 3.88 11.22
CA VAL A 90 -10.13 2.77 11.95
C VAL A 90 -10.49 2.80 13.44
N GLY A 91 -10.85 1.64 13.98
CA GLY A 91 -11.09 1.46 15.41
C GLY A 91 -9.80 1.06 16.15
N ALA A 92 -9.62 1.55 17.36
CA ALA A 92 -8.51 1.18 18.24
C ALA A 92 -9.01 0.70 19.61
N ASP A 93 -8.13 0.06 20.36
CA ASP A 93 -8.41 -0.54 21.68
C ASP A 93 -8.63 0.53 22.79
N ASP A 94 -8.68 1.83 22.46
CA ASP A 94 -8.99 2.93 23.39
C ASP A 94 -10.46 3.37 23.34
N ASP A 95 -11.34 2.45 22.96
CA ASP A 95 -12.80 2.62 22.82
C ASP A 95 -13.21 3.69 21.78
N LYS A 96 -12.32 4.03 20.83
CA LYS A 96 -12.57 5.07 19.82
C LYS A 96 -12.53 4.55 18.39
N LEU A 97 -13.35 5.20 17.56
CA LEU A 97 -13.26 5.19 16.11
C LEU A 97 -12.61 6.50 15.66
N TYR A 98 -11.61 6.40 14.80
CA TYR A 98 -10.93 7.54 14.21
C TYR A 98 -11.36 7.71 12.75
N ALA A 99 -11.57 8.95 12.33
CA ALA A 99 -11.75 9.35 10.94
C ALA A 99 -10.56 10.25 10.56
N ILE A 100 -9.68 9.77 9.69
CA ILE A 100 -8.41 10.41 9.33
C ILE A 100 -8.51 10.93 7.90
N ASN A 101 -8.15 12.21 7.70
CA ASN A 101 -7.96 12.77 6.37
C ASN A 101 -6.63 12.27 5.77
N PRO A 102 -6.64 11.70 4.56
CA PRO A 102 -5.48 11.05 3.96
C PRO A 102 -4.42 11.98 3.35
#